data_AF-A0A972UVX3-F1
#
_entry.id   AF-A0A972UVX3-F1
#
_cell.length_a   1.000
_cell.length_b   1.000
_cell.length_c   1.000
_cell.angle_alpha   90.00
_cell.angle_beta   90.00
_cell.angle_gamma   90.00
#
_symmetry.space_group_name_H-M   'P 1'
#
loop_
_entity.id
_entity.type
_entity.pdbx_description
1 polymer ?
#
loop_
_entity_poly.entity_id
_entity_poly.type
_entity_poly.pdbx_seq_one_letter_code
_entity_poly.pdbx_strand_id
1 'polypeptide(L)'
;AAGLIYVSKIANPNTSHIENFVYAHIDVLIAEEMFSEAGKTYSAHKKEMITNFKSASFELNQSITIAAKTKHFPDTKACNVVGMIEGSDPELKDEVIILGGHLDGQGYLGELFPGALDNASGIANIMAAAKALAKSEIKPKRSVLFVLFGGEECGLYGSEYYVKNPVFPVEKTVCMVNLDMVGNGTGFYLANGLTFPELYKHFTEVNDNWLHRKMQASMQRKNYGRPRSDASHFENAGYPTFSLYTSGSIKTVYYHHPLDNTDALTPEIMEDAAKLLYLTVLRMANNETLKTK
;
A
#
# COMPACT_ATOMS: atom_id res chain seq x y z
N ALA A 1 -5.40 14.74 32.30
CA ALA A 1 -5.28 13.38 31.73
C ALA A 1 -4.54 13.50 30.41
N ALA A 2 -3.51 12.67 30.18
CA ALA A 2 -2.83 12.67 28.89
C ALA A 2 -3.67 11.87 27.90
N GLY A 3 -4.30 12.56 26.95
CA GLY A 3 -5.09 11.94 25.90
C GLY A 3 -5.23 12.86 24.70
N LEU A 4 -5.68 12.31 23.58
CA LEU A 4 -5.73 13.01 22.30
C LEU A 4 -7.03 12.76 21.56
N ILE A 5 -7.65 13.82 21.08
CA ILE A 5 -8.81 13.75 20.21
C ILE A 5 -8.38 14.10 18.79
N TYR A 6 -8.61 13.18 17.86
CA TYR A 6 -8.47 13.43 16.43
C TYR A 6 -9.82 13.75 15.82
N VAL A 7 -9.90 14.87 15.10
CA VAL A 7 -11.11 15.23 14.35
C VAL A 7 -10.99 14.66 12.93
N SER A 8 -11.22 13.36 12.83
CA SER A 8 -11.20 12.59 11.57
C SER A 8 -11.67 11.16 11.82
N LYS A 9 -12.41 10.57 10.87
CA LYS A 9 -12.81 9.16 10.89
C LYS A 9 -11.84 8.27 10.10
N ILE A 10 -10.55 8.32 10.45
CA ILE A 10 -9.50 7.56 9.78
C ILE A 10 -8.86 6.66 10.81
N ALA A 11 -8.84 5.35 10.58
CA ALA A 11 -8.04 4.45 11.38
C ALA A 11 -6.56 4.78 11.15
N ASN A 12 -5.80 5.00 12.22
CA ASN A 12 -4.36 5.18 12.10
C ASN A 12 -3.67 3.85 12.43
N PRO A 13 -3.19 3.09 11.42
CA PRO A 13 -2.47 1.83 11.64
C PRO A 13 -1.24 1.96 12.54
N ASN A 14 -0.66 3.16 12.58
CA ASN A 14 0.72 3.34 13.02
C ASN A 14 0.84 3.99 14.40
N THR A 15 -0.17 3.83 15.27
CA THR A 15 -0.09 4.32 16.65
C THR A 15 0.66 3.32 17.54
N SER A 16 1.82 3.73 18.05
CA SER A 16 2.52 2.94 19.08
C SER A 16 1.61 2.79 20.31
N HIS A 17 1.56 1.60 20.89
CA HIS A 17 0.89 1.41 22.17
C HIS A 17 1.64 2.20 23.26
N ILE A 18 0.97 3.19 23.86
CA ILE A 18 1.47 3.95 24.99
C ILE A 18 0.54 3.65 26.17
N GLU A 19 1.08 3.03 27.21
CA GLU A 19 0.31 2.65 28.40
C GLU A 19 -0.32 3.90 29.04
N ASN A 20 -1.60 3.80 29.41
CA ASN A 20 -2.39 4.89 30.02
C ASN A 20 -2.61 6.14 29.14
N PHE A 21 -2.26 6.10 27.84
CA PHE A 21 -2.60 7.16 26.89
C PHE A 21 -3.85 6.79 26.10
N VAL A 22 -4.90 7.60 26.23
CA VAL A 22 -6.16 7.37 25.50
C VAL A 22 -6.24 8.34 24.33
N TYR A 23 -6.44 7.82 23.12
CA TYR A 23 -6.85 8.64 22.00
C TYR A 23 -8.21 8.20 21.46
N ALA A 24 -8.92 9.15 20.87
CA ALA A 24 -10.23 8.91 20.26
C ALA A 24 -10.37 9.72 18.97
N HIS A 25 -11.15 9.18 18.04
CA HIS A 25 -11.55 9.86 16.82
C HIS A 25 -12.97 10.38 16.99
N ILE A 26 -13.20 11.64 16.62
CA ILE A 26 -14.54 12.26 16.64
C ILE A 26 -14.90 12.83 15.27
N ASP A 27 -16.20 12.93 15.04
CA ASP A 27 -16.73 13.63 13.86
C ASP A 27 -16.49 15.14 13.95
N VAL A 28 -16.43 15.78 12.79
CA VAL A 28 -16.32 17.24 12.67
C VAL A 28 -17.45 17.95 13.43
N LEU A 29 -18.68 17.40 13.42
CA LEU A 29 -19.81 17.98 14.12
C LEU A 29 -19.60 18.04 15.64
N ILE A 30 -18.99 17.00 16.23
CA ILE A 30 -18.65 16.99 17.66
C ILE A 30 -17.56 18.04 17.95
N ALA A 31 -16.59 18.20 17.04
CA ALA A 31 -15.56 19.22 17.19
C ALA A 31 -16.14 20.65 17.07
N GLU A 32 -17.11 20.86 16.17
CA GLU A 32 -17.82 22.14 16.05
C GLU A 32 -18.59 22.47 17.34
N GLU A 33 -19.34 21.50 17.90
CA GLU A 33 -20.02 21.65 19.19
C GLU A 33 -19.03 22.02 20.29
N MET A 34 -17.92 21.29 20.39
CA MET A 34 -16.87 21.55 21.37
C MET A 34 -16.26 22.96 21.27
N PHE A 35 -16.03 23.43 20.04
CA PHE A 35 -15.44 24.76 19.79
C PHE A 35 -16.46 25.88 20.02
N SER A 36 -17.74 25.62 19.78
CA SER A 36 -18.80 26.64 19.89
C SER A 36 -18.96 27.17 21.32
N GLU A 37 -18.79 26.33 22.33
CA GLU A 37 -18.78 26.70 23.76
C GLU A 37 -17.61 27.65 24.12
N ALA A 38 -16.54 27.65 23.32
CA ALA A 38 -15.43 28.58 23.44
C ALA A 38 -15.62 29.83 22.55
N GLY A 39 -16.81 30.02 21.94
CA GLY A 39 -17.09 31.10 20.99
C GLY A 39 -16.35 30.95 19.67
N LYS A 40 -16.00 29.72 19.27
CA LYS A 40 -15.14 29.41 18.11
C LYS A 40 -15.83 28.45 17.15
N THR A 41 -15.23 28.30 15.97
CA THR A 41 -15.70 27.38 14.92
C THR A 41 -14.52 26.53 14.48
N TYR A 42 -14.65 25.21 14.59
CA TYR A 42 -13.57 24.28 14.28
C TYR A 42 -13.10 24.43 12.84
N SER A 43 -14.01 24.55 11.88
CA SER A 43 -13.68 24.72 10.46
C SER A 43 -12.90 26.01 10.19
N ALA A 44 -13.23 27.11 10.87
CA ALA A 44 -12.52 28.38 10.75
C ALA A 44 -11.11 28.28 11.34
N HIS A 45 -10.98 27.69 12.54
CA HIS A 45 -9.70 27.42 13.20
C HIS A 45 -8.79 26.52 12.37
N LYS A 46 -9.33 25.43 11.81
CA LYS A 46 -8.59 24.53 10.93
C LYS A 46 -8.07 25.27 9.69
N LYS A 47 -8.90 26.12 9.06
CA LYS A 47 -8.51 26.92 7.91
C LYS A 47 -7.38 27.90 8.25
N GLU A 48 -7.47 28.57 9.39
CA GLU A 48 -6.42 29.48 9.89
C GLU A 48 -5.09 28.75 10.07
N MET A 49 -5.11 27.60 10.76
CA MET A 49 -3.89 26.80 11.00
C MET A 49 -3.21 26.37 9.70
N ILE A 50 -3.99 25.91 8.72
CA ILE A 50 -3.48 25.48 7.41
C ILE A 50 -2.93 26.66 6.63
N THR A 51 -3.61 27.82 6.66
CA THR A 51 -3.20 29.02 5.91
C THR A 51 -1.91 29.61 6.49
N ASN A 52 -1.80 29.66 7.82
CA ASN A 52 -0.71 30.33 8.50
C ASN A 52 0.47 29.40 8.84
N PHE A 53 0.33 28.09 8.62
CA PHE A 53 1.29 27.06 9.05
C PHE A 53 1.70 27.19 10.52
N LYS A 54 0.74 27.57 11.39
CA LYS A 54 0.95 27.78 12.82
C LYS A 54 -0.16 27.13 13.62
N SER A 55 0.18 26.61 14.81
CA SER A 55 -0.80 26.10 15.75
C SER A 55 -1.71 27.22 16.26
N ALA A 56 -3.02 26.99 16.30
CA ALA A 56 -4.02 27.91 16.83
C ALA A 56 -4.65 27.37 18.12
N SER A 57 -3.80 27.02 19.10
CA SER A 57 -4.22 26.42 20.37
C SER A 57 -5.03 27.38 21.22
N PHE A 58 -6.02 26.85 21.96
CA PHE A 58 -6.80 27.59 22.93
C PHE A 58 -7.42 26.65 23.96
N GLU A 59 -7.81 27.21 25.11
CA GLU A 59 -8.51 26.50 26.17
C GLU A 59 -9.99 26.32 25.82
N LEU A 60 -10.52 25.12 26.04
CA LEU A 60 -11.96 24.87 25.96
C LEU A 60 -12.64 25.35 27.25
N ASN A 61 -13.82 25.95 27.13
CA ASN A 61 -14.64 26.36 28.29
C ASN A 61 -15.41 25.17 28.93
N GLN A 62 -14.93 23.94 28.70
CA GLN A 62 -15.59 22.71 29.14
C GLN A 62 -14.57 21.63 29.48
N SER A 63 -14.97 20.72 30.36
CA SER A 63 -14.19 19.51 30.68
C SER A 63 -14.70 18.33 29.87
N ILE A 64 -13.79 17.65 29.18
CA ILE A 64 -14.12 16.49 28.36
C ILE A 64 -13.55 15.23 29.02
N THR A 65 -14.39 14.20 29.12
CA THR A 65 -13.97 12.87 29.58
C THR A 65 -13.92 11.92 28.38
N ILE A 66 -12.77 11.26 28.20
CA ILE A 66 -12.57 10.25 27.16
C ILE A 66 -12.30 8.92 27.86
N ALA A 67 -13.00 7.87 27.44
CA ALA A 67 -12.76 6.51 27.91
C ALA A 67 -12.76 5.55 26.72
N ALA A 68 -11.76 4.68 26.66
CA ALA A 68 -11.69 3.59 25.69
C ALA A 68 -11.43 2.28 26.43
N LYS A 69 -12.15 1.22 26.05
CA LYS A 69 -11.91 -0.13 26.57
C LYS A 69 -11.26 -0.96 25.46
N THR A 70 -9.94 -0.99 25.45
CA THR A 70 -9.15 -1.73 24.45
C THR A 70 -8.61 -3.03 25.04
N LYS A 71 -8.26 -3.97 24.15
CA LYS A 71 -7.45 -5.13 24.48
C LYS A 71 -6.17 -5.02 23.66
N HIS A 72 -5.03 -5.11 24.33
CA HIS A 72 -3.72 -5.09 23.68
C HIS A 72 -3.24 -6.54 23.51
N PHE A 73 -2.86 -6.91 22.29
CA PHE A 73 -2.40 -8.26 21.94
C PHE A 73 -0.94 -8.21 21.42
N PRO A 74 0.05 -7.95 22.29
CA PRO A 74 1.44 -7.72 21.87
C PRO A 74 2.09 -8.94 21.20
N ASP A 75 1.61 -10.16 21.49
CA ASP A 75 2.19 -11.41 20.99
C ASP A 75 1.43 -11.96 19.76
N THR A 76 0.63 -11.12 19.10
CA THR A 76 -0.09 -11.51 17.88
C THR A 76 0.90 -11.85 16.78
N LYS A 77 0.65 -12.96 16.09
CA LYS A 77 1.47 -13.39 14.95
C LYS A 77 0.75 -13.06 13.65
N ALA A 78 1.49 -12.45 12.73
CA ALA A 78 1.13 -12.35 11.33
C ALA A 78 1.95 -13.38 10.52
N CYS A 79 1.53 -13.67 9.29
CA CYS A 79 2.28 -14.51 8.37
C CYS A 79 2.31 -13.86 6.99
N ASN A 80 3.46 -14.02 6.32
CA ASN A 80 3.51 -13.81 4.87
C ASN A 80 3.01 -15.09 4.18
N VAL A 81 2.20 -14.94 3.15
CA VAL A 81 1.83 -16.03 2.26
C VAL A 81 2.68 -15.94 1.01
N VAL A 82 3.48 -16.97 0.74
CA VAL A 82 4.42 -17.00 -0.37
C VAL A 82 4.03 -18.10 -1.35
N GLY A 83 3.85 -17.73 -2.61
CA GLY A 83 3.66 -18.66 -3.73
C GLY A 83 4.72 -18.46 -4.79
N MET A 84 5.10 -19.51 -5.50
CA MET A 84 6.11 -19.42 -6.55
C MET A 84 5.67 -20.19 -7.80
N ILE A 85 5.97 -19.61 -8.96
CA ILE A 85 6.03 -20.33 -10.23
C ILE A 85 7.52 -20.45 -10.56
N GLU A 86 8.06 -21.67 -10.51
CA GLU A 86 9.46 -21.93 -10.86
C GLU A 86 9.71 -21.63 -12.34
N GLY A 87 10.83 -20.97 -12.62
CA GLY A 87 11.27 -20.68 -13.96
C GLY A 87 11.56 -21.95 -14.77
N SER A 88 11.26 -21.92 -16.07
CA SER A 88 11.46 -23.07 -16.95
C SER A 88 12.90 -23.24 -17.48
N ASP A 89 13.72 -22.20 -17.34
CA ASP A 89 15.07 -22.17 -17.89
C ASP A 89 16.11 -22.55 -16.82
N PRO A 90 16.96 -23.58 -17.03
CA PRO A 90 17.91 -24.04 -16.02
C PRO A 90 18.90 -23.00 -15.54
N GLU A 91 19.22 -21.97 -16.35
CA GLU A 91 20.17 -20.92 -15.98
C GLU A 91 19.48 -19.72 -15.31
N LEU A 92 18.25 -19.42 -15.73
CA LEU A 92 17.53 -18.23 -15.28
C LEU A 92 16.54 -18.49 -14.13
N LYS A 93 16.18 -19.75 -13.85
CA LYS A 93 15.18 -20.06 -12.81
C LYS A 93 15.60 -19.64 -11.39
N ASP A 94 16.90 -19.45 -11.15
CA ASP A 94 17.43 -18.97 -9.87
C ASP A 94 17.42 -17.44 -9.76
N GLU A 95 16.92 -16.73 -10.79
CA GLU A 95 16.57 -15.32 -10.75
C GLU A 95 15.05 -15.14 -10.59
N VAL A 96 14.62 -14.09 -9.91
CA VAL A 96 13.22 -13.91 -9.54
C VAL A 96 12.68 -12.51 -9.83
N ILE A 97 11.41 -12.46 -10.25
CA ILE A 97 10.59 -11.25 -10.21
C ILE A 97 9.57 -11.42 -9.08
N ILE A 98 9.51 -10.45 -8.17
CA ILE A 98 8.60 -10.48 -7.02
C ILE A 98 7.39 -9.58 -7.32
N LEU A 99 6.18 -10.13 -7.21
CA LEU A 99 4.95 -9.35 -7.06
C LEU A 99 4.52 -9.42 -5.61
N GLY A 100 4.36 -8.28 -4.95
CA GLY A 100 4.02 -8.23 -3.53
C GLY A 100 3.01 -7.15 -3.18
N GLY A 101 2.40 -7.29 -2.02
CA GLY A 101 1.45 -6.35 -1.44
C GLY A 101 0.91 -6.93 -0.13
N HIS A 102 0.45 -6.08 0.78
CA HIS A 102 -0.04 -6.59 2.07
C HIS A 102 -1.42 -7.20 2.00
N LEU A 103 -1.56 -8.30 2.73
CA LEU A 103 -2.77 -9.12 2.84
C LEU A 103 -3.72 -8.60 3.92
N ASP A 104 -3.17 -7.98 4.96
CA ASP A 104 -3.96 -7.47 6.08
C ASP A 104 -4.66 -6.15 5.74
N GLY A 105 -5.60 -5.78 6.59
CA GLY A 105 -6.29 -4.50 6.59
C GLY A 105 -6.67 -4.16 8.03
N GLN A 106 -7.28 -2.99 8.23
CA GLN A 106 -7.60 -2.48 9.58
C GLN A 106 -8.56 -3.36 10.39
N GLY A 107 -9.48 -4.08 9.73
CA GLY A 107 -10.39 -4.99 10.40
C GLY A 107 -11.47 -4.27 11.22
N TYR A 108 -11.64 -4.62 12.50
CA TYR A 108 -12.72 -4.09 13.34
C TYR A 108 -12.19 -3.19 14.46
N LEU A 109 -12.53 -1.90 14.38
CA LEU A 109 -12.10 -0.86 15.32
C LEU A 109 -13.32 -0.14 15.95
N GLY A 110 -14.30 -0.93 16.42
CA GLY A 110 -15.62 -0.44 16.86
C GLY A 110 -16.66 -0.40 15.74
N GLU A 111 -16.20 -0.40 14.49
CA GLU A 111 -16.95 -0.73 13.28
C GLU A 111 -16.00 -1.42 12.29
N LEU A 112 -16.55 -1.95 11.20
CA LEU A 112 -15.76 -2.63 10.17
C LEU A 112 -15.07 -1.61 9.25
N PHE A 113 -13.77 -1.81 9.03
CA PHE A 113 -12.94 -1.13 8.04
C PHE A 113 -12.51 -2.17 6.99
N PRO A 114 -13.24 -2.28 5.86
CA PRO A 114 -13.11 -3.45 4.99
C PRO A 114 -11.80 -3.52 4.21
N GLY A 115 -11.15 -2.39 3.92
CA GLY A 115 -9.86 -2.37 3.22
C GLY A 115 -9.96 -2.84 1.77
N ALA A 116 -11.05 -2.49 1.07
CA ALA A 116 -11.29 -2.98 -0.28
C ALA A 116 -10.25 -2.44 -1.27
N LEU A 117 -9.96 -1.14 -1.23
CA LEU A 117 -8.89 -0.53 -1.99
C LEU A 117 -7.55 -0.74 -1.30
N ASP A 118 -7.48 -0.52 0.02
CA ASP A 118 -6.30 -0.67 0.87
C ASP A 118 -6.42 -1.89 1.81
N ASN A 119 -6.04 -3.10 1.40
CA ASN A 119 -5.37 -3.43 0.12
C ASN A 119 -5.88 -4.71 -0.56
N ALA A 120 -7.14 -5.10 -0.32
CA ALA A 120 -7.72 -6.27 -0.97
C ALA A 120 -7.65 -6.18 -2.50
N SER A 121 -7.73 -4.98 -3.08
CA SER A 121 -7.60 -4.72 -4.51
C SER A 121 -6.22 -5.13 -5.07
N GLY A 122 -5.12 -4.73 -4.42
CA GLY A 122 -3.76 -5.12 -4.79
C GLY A 122 -3.58 -6.63 -4.77
N ILE A 123 -4.06 -7.27 -3.70
CA ILE A 123 -4.04 -8.73 -3.54
C ILE A 123 -4.84 -9.44 -4.64
N ALA A 124 -6.03 -8.95 -4.97
CA ALA A 124 -6.83 -9.50 -6.05
C ALA A 124 -6.11 -9.46 -7.40
N ASN A 125 -5.41 -8.35 -7.71
CA ASN A 125 -4.61 -8.23 -8.93
C ASN A 125 -3.41 -9.18 -8.95
N ILE A 126 -2.69 -9.33 -7.84
CA ILE A 126 -1.58 -10.29 -7.70
C ILE A 126 -2.09 -11.71 -7.93
N MET A 127 -3.19 -12.10 -7.28
CA MET A 127 -3.79 -13.43 -7.43
C MET A 127 -4.29 -13.67 -8.85
N ALA A 128 -4.86 -12.67 -9.51
CA ALA A 128 -5.28 -12.76 -10.91
C ALA A 128 -4.09 -12.98 -11.85
N ALA A 129 -2.99 -12.23 -11.68
CA ALA A 129 -1.76 -12.41 -12.45
C ALA A 129 -1.13 -13.79 -12.19
N ALA A 130 -1.08 -14.24 -10.93
CA ALA A 130 -0.60 -15.58 -10.56
C ALA A 130 -1.42 -16.69 -11.24
N LYS A 131 -2.75 -16.58 -11.21
CA LYS A 131 -3.66 -17.52 -11.87
C LYS A 131 -3.46 -17.53 -13.38
N ALA A 132 -3.26 -16.36 -14.00
CA ALA A 132 -3.00 -16.26 -15.43
C ALA A 132 -1.66 -16.90 -15.81
N LEU A 133 -0.58 -16.62 -15.06
CA LEU A 133 0.74 -17.22 -15.27
C LEU A 133 0.71 -18.75 -15.10
N ALA A 134 0.04 -19.26 -14.06
CA ALA A 134 -0.05 -20.69 -13.81
C ALA A 134 -0.76 -21.43 -14.97
N LYS A 135 -1.80 -20.82 -15.54
CA LYS A 135 -2.58 -21.36 -16.66
C LYS A 135 -1.98 -21.09 -18.04
N SER A 136 -1.00 -20.19 -18.13
CA SER A 136 -0.34 -19.84 -19.39
C SER A 136 0.39 -21.05 -19.98
N GLU A 137 0.29 -21.22 -21.29
CA GLU A 137 1.12 -22.16 -22.06
C GLU A 137 2.57 -21.67 -22.14
N ILE A 138 2.78 -20.36 -22.16
CA ILE A 138 4.10 -19.74 -22.09
C ILE A 138 4.55 -19.77 -20.63
N LYS A 139 5.59 -20.55 -20.35
CA LYS A 139 6.23 -20.59 -19.03
C LYS A 139 7.30 -19.50 -18.93
N PRO A 140 7.37 -18.77 -17.80
CA PRO A 140 8.43 -17.79 -17.60
C PRO A 140 9.77 -18.51 -17.45
N LYS A 141 10.82 -18.01 -18.12
CA LYS A 141 12.19 -18.54 -17.95
C LYS A 141 12.74 -18.33 -16.54
N ARG A 142 12.52 -17.14 -15.98
CA ARG A 142 12.82 -16.80 -14.57
C ARG A 142 11.69 -17.21 -13.64
N SER A 143 12.02 -17.44 -12.37
CA SER A 143 11.00 -17.68 -11.36
C SER A 143 10.18 -16.41 -11.09
N VAL A 144 8.91 -16.59 -10.73
CA VAL A 144 8.03 -15.51 -10.28
C VAL A 144 7.55 -15.83 -8.87
N LEU A 145 7.82 -14.91 -7.94
CA LEU A 145 7.43 -15.04 -6.55
C LEU A 145 6.28 -14.09 -6.25
N PHE A 146 5.24 -14.60 -5.61
CA PHE A 146 4.11 -13.83 -5.13
C PHE A 146 4.19 -13.80 -3.62
N VAL A 147 4.23 -12.61 -3.03
CA VAL A 147 4.36 -12.44 -1.57
C VAL A 147 3.24 -11.56 -1.06
N LEU A 148 2.31 -12.15 -0.31
CA LEU A 148 1.25 -11.42 0.36
C LEU A 148 1.72 -11.16 1.80
N PHE A 149 2.11 -9.91 2.09
CA PHE A 149 2.73 -9.56 3.37
C PHE A 149 1.71 -9.49 4.49
N GLY A 150 2.07 -9.93 5.69
CA GLY A 150 1.21 -9.79 6.86
C GLY A 150 1.71 -8.71 7.82
N GLY A 151 0.78 -7.95 8.40
CA GLY A 151 1.08 -6.97 9.44
C GLY A 151 1.68 -5.68 8.89
N GLU A 152 1.31 -5.29 7.68
CA GLU A 152 1.66 -3.99 7.09
C GLU A 152 1.05 -2.87 7.94
N GLU A 153 -0.23 -3.01 8.24
CA GLU A 153 -1.04 -2.01 8.93
C GLU A 153 -0.71 -1.91 10.42
N CYS A 154 0.21 -2.72 10.92
CA CYS A 154 0.73 -2.62 12.28
C CYS A 154 2.17 -2.09 12.32
N GLY A 155 2.81 -1.92 11.15
CA GLY A 155 4.19 -1.43 11.05
C GLY A 155 5.07 -2.18 10.08
N LEU A 156 4.54 -2.69 8.96
CA LEU A 156 5.31 -3.31 7.88
C LEU A 156 6.08 -4.57 8.28
N TYR A 157 5.58 -5.34 9.25
CA TYR A 157 6.31 -6.46 9.84
C TYR A 157 6.63 -7.56 8.82
N GLY A 158 5.70 -7.84 7.91
CA GLY A 158 5.85 -8.87 6.89
C GLY A 158 6.99 -8.60 5.92
N SER A 159 7.03 -7.40 5.33
CA SER A 159 8.11 -7.01 4.42
C SER A 159 9.45 -6.84 5.15
N GLU A 160 9.45 -6.31 6.38
CA GLU A 160 10.66 -6.23 7.21
C GLU A 160 11.26 -7.63 7.44
N TYR A 161 10.41 -8.60 7.78
CA TYR A 161 10.83 -9.97 7.99
C TYR A 161 11.37 -10.60 6.70
N TYR A 162 10.71 -10.39 5.57
CA TYR A 162 11.12 -10.94 4.28
C TYR A 162 12.51 -10.44 3.89
N VAL A 163 12.78 -9.12 3.93
CA VAL A 163 14.08 -8.60 3.48
C VAL A 163 15.24 -9.04 4.38
N LYS A 164 14.95 -9.40 5.64
CA LYS A 164 15.93 -10.01 6.58
C LYS A 164 16.10 -11.52 6.38
N ASN A 165 15.09 -12.20 5.86
CA ASN A 165 15.07 -13.65 5.67
C ASN A 165 14.54 -13.99 4.26
N PRO A 166 15.22 -13.55 3.20
CA PRO A 166 14.64 -13.58 1.86
C PRO A 166 14.62 -15.01 1.30
N VAL A 167 13.58 -15.34 0.55
CA VAL A 167 13.53 -16.60 -0.22
C VAL A 167 14.55 -16.56 -1.36
N PHE A 168 14.67 -15.40 -2.01
CA PHE A 168 15.70 -15.10 -3.00
C PHE A 168 16.49 -13.86 -2.55
N PRO A 169 17.83 -13.94 -2.47
CA PRO A 169 18.64 -12.80 -2.07
C PRO A 169 18.53 -11.66 -3.10
N VAL A 170 18.94 -10.46 -2.70
CA VAL A 170 18.80 -9.25 -3.53
C VAL A 170 19.53 -9.35 -4.87
N GLU A 171 20.69 -10.02 -4.89
CA GLU A 171 21.52 -10.27 -6.08
C GLU A 171 20.85 -11.22 -7.09
N LYS A 172 19.82 -11.95 -6.66
CA LYS A 172 19.02 -12.84 -7.50
C LYS A 172 17.64 -12.29 -7.81
N THR A 173 17.32 -11.08 -7.34
CA THR A 173 16.04 -10.44 -7.59
C THR A 173 16.16 -9.41 -8.71
N VAL A 174 15.45 -9.62 -9.82
CA VAL A 174 15.37 -8.69 -10.95
C VAL A 174 14.69 -7.40 -10.50
N CYS A 175 13.51 -7.54 -9.90
CA CYS A 175 12.79 -6.45 -9.25
C CYS A 175 11.70 -6.97 -8.31
N MET A 176 11.24 -6.08 -7.44
CA MET A 176 10.01 -6.22 -6.66
C MET A 176 9.00 -5.17 -7.11
N VAL A 177 7.77 -5.61 -7.40
CA VAL A 177 6.64 -4.73 -7.73
C VAL A 177 5.65 -4.82 -6.59
N ASN A 178 5.58 -3.77 -5.78
CA ASN A 178 4.61 -3.63 -4.71
C ASN A 178 3.28 -3.10 -5.26
N LEU A 179 2.17 -3.69 -4.86
CA LEU A 179 0.83 -3.23 -5.19
C LEU A 179 0.14 -2.77 -3.92
N ASP A 180 -0.27 -1.52 -3.93
CA ASP A 180 -0.86 -0.82 -2.81
C ASP A 180 -1.93 0.13 -3.39
N MET A 181 -3.18 -0.02 -2.96
CA MET A 181 -4.32 0.76 -3.48
C MET A 181 -4.52 0.68 -5.00
N VAL A 182 -4.44 -0.53 -5.59
CA VAL A 182 -4.61 -0.76 -7.03
C VAL A 182 -6.03 -1.21 -7.37
N GLY A 183 -6.97 -0.27 -7.45
CA GLY A 183 -8.36 -0.66 -7.72
C GLY A 183 -9.35 0.43 -8.11
N ASN A 184 -8.94 1.70 -8.12
CA ASN A 184 -9.80 2.83 -8.49
C ASN A 184 -9.01 3.87 -9.27
N GLY A 185 -9.39 4.10 -10.53
CA GLY A 185 -8.73 5.12 -11.33
C GLY A 185 -8.92 4.93 -12.83
N THR A 186 -8.22 5.76 -13.59
CA THR A 186 -8.25 5.77 -15.05
C THR A 186 -6.91 5.44 -15.69
N GLY A 187 -5.85 5.40 -14.88
CA GLY A 187 -4.50 5.08 -15.33
C GLY A 187 -3.65 4.44 -14.25
N PHE A 188 -2.36 4.37 -14.51
CA PHE A 188 -1.36 3.79 -13.61
C PHE A 188 -0.32 4.84 -13.21
N TYR A 189 0.21 4.69 -12.00
CA TYR A 189 1.39 5.39 -11.54
C TYR A 189 2.37 4.38 -10.98
N LEU A 190 3.55 4.28 -11.60
CA LEU A 190 4.62 3.39 -11.19
C LEU A 190 5.70 4.23 -10.50
N ALA A 191 5.62 4.32 -9.17
CA ALA A 191 6.66 4.98 -8.39
C ALA A 191 8.00 4.29 -8.64
N ASN A 192 9.08 5.08 -8.68
CA ASN A 192 10.45 4.64 -8.98
C ASN A 192 10.68 4.17 -10.44
N GLY A 193 9.67 4.23 -11.32
CA GLY A 193 9.80 3.89 -12.74
C GLY A 193 10.99 4.58 -13.43
N LEU A 194 11.18 5.88 -13.18
CA LEU A 194 12.25 6.65 -13.83
C LEU A 194 13.64 6.33 -13.28
N THR A 195 13.73 5.72 -12.09
CA THR A 195 15.01 5.26 -11.51
C THR A 195 15.54 4.01 -12.22
N PHE A 196 14.65 3.16 -12.75
CA PHE A 196 15.01 1.91 -13.40
C PHE A 196 14.45 1.88 -14.85
N PRO A 197 14.95 2.73 -15.76
CA PRO A 197 14.36 2.92 -17.08
C PRO A 197 14.28 1.63 -17.91
N GLU A 198 15.29 0.77 -17.84
CA GLU A 198 15.30 -0.52 -18.57
C GLU A 198 14.17 -1.46 -18.13
N LEU A 199 13.87 -1.49 -16.82
CA LEU A 199 12.78 -2.27 -16.26
C LEU A 199 11.42 -1.59 -16.50
N TYR A 200 11.35 -0.27 -16.33
CA TYR A 200 10.13 0.52 -16.54
C TYR A 200 9.63 0.44 -17.99
N LYS A 201 10.56 0.35 -18.96
CA LYS A 201 10.24 0.16 -20.38
C LYS A 201 9.31 -1.03 -20.63
N HIS A 202 9.46 -2.12 -19.86
CA HIS A 202 8.58 -3.29 -20.01
C HIS A 202 7.13 -3.01 -19.59
N PHE A 203 6.90 -2.09 -18.66
CA PHE A 203 5.56 -1.64 -18.30
C PHE A 203 4.97 -0.72 -19.37
N THR A 204 5.75 0.26 -19.85
CA THR A 204 5.26 1.20 -20.87
C THR A 204 4.99 0.52 -22.19
N GLU A 205 5.86 -0.39 -22.65
CA GLU A 205 5.63 -1.14 -23.89
C GLU A 205 4.39 -2.06 -23.81
N VAL A 206 4.13 -2.68 -22.65
CA VAL A 206 2.90 -3.47 -22.47
C VAL A 206 1.68 -2.55 -22.49
N ASN A 207 1.74 -1.43 -21.78
CA ASN A 207 0.65 -0.46 -21.77
C ASN A 207 0.38 0.07 -23.18
N ASP A 208 1.41 0.49 -23.92
CA ASP A 208 1.28 1.12 -25.24
C ASP A 208 0.82 0.16 -26.33
N ASN A 209 1.09 -1.15 -26.19
CA ASN A 209 0.67 -2.15 -27.17
C ASN A 209 -0.71 -2.76 -26.87
N TRP A 210 -1.16 -2.76 -25.61
CA TRP A 210 -2.33 -3.57 -25.21
C TRP A 210 -3.40 -2.84 -24.40
N LEU A 211 -3.02 -1.88 -23.53
CA LEU A 211 -3.95 -1.32 -22.52
C LEU A 211 -4.30 0.15 -22.77
N HIS A 212 -3.36 0.92 -23.33
CA HIS A 212 -3.49 2.33 -23.68
C HIS A 212 -3.99 3.22 -22.52
N ARG A 213 -3.60 2.89 -21.28
CA ARG A 213 -3.92 3.70 -20.10
C ARG A 213 -2.91 4.83 -19.95
N LYS A 214 -3.30 5.91 -19.28
CA LYS A 214 -2.34 6.95 -18.88
C LYS A 214 -1.34 6.34 -17.90
N MET A 215 -0.05 6.38 -18.23
CA MET A 215 1.00 5.87 -17.36
C MET A 215 1.91 7.00 -16.90
N GLN A 216 2.12 7.07 -15.58
CA GLN A 216 3.00 8.05 -14.95
C GLN A 216 4.08 7.31 -14.14
N ALA A 217 5.23 7.95 -13.94
CA ALA A 217 6.30 7.42 -13.12
C ALA A 217 7.08 8.52 -12.42
N SER A 218 7.89 8.13 -11.44
CA SER A 218 8.76 9.04 -10.70
C SER A 218 10.15 8.46 -10.48
N MET A 219 11.08 9.33 -10.10
CA MET A 219 12.34 8.91 -9.50
C MET A 219 12.09 8.45 -8.06
N GLN A 220 12.84 7.45 -7.63
CA GLN A 220 12.90 7.03 -6.24
C GLN A 220 13.28 8.21 -5.35
N ARG A 221 12.53 8.36 -4.27
CA ARG A 221 12.77 9.37 -3.23
C ARG A 221 13.14 8.65 -1.95
N LYS A 222 14.32 8.98 -1.41
CA LYS A 222 14.75 8.42 -0.14
C LYS A 222 13.80 8.89 0.96
N ASN A 223 13.09 7.94 1.57
CA ASN A 223 12.25 8.22 2.73
C ASN A 223 13.13 8.18 3.99
N TYR A 224 13.37 9.35 4.58
CA TYR A 224 14.13 9.48 5.84
C TYR A 224 13.23 9.31 7.08
N GLY A 225 11.92 9.33 6.89
CA GLY A 225 10.95 9.10 7.94
C GLY A 225 10.61 7.61 8.10
N ARG A 226 9.62 7.33 8.94
CA ARG A 226 9.07 5.98 9.06
C ARG A 226 8.53 5.51 7.69
N PRO A 227 8.92 4.31 7.21
CA PRO A 227 8.32 3.63 6.07
C PRO A 227 6.78 3.62 6.11
N ARG A 228 6.12 3.68 4.93
CA ARG A 228 4.65 3.74 4.82
C ARG A 228 4.01 2.68 3.92
N SER A 229 4.81 1.77 3.39
CA SER A 229 4.37 0.70 2.49
C SER A 229 5.51 -0.31 2.37
N ASP A 230 5.18 -1.58 2.10
CA ASP A 230 6.14 -2.70 2.05
C ASP A 230 7.33 -2.43 1.12
N ALA A 231 7.11 -1.72 0.02
CA ALA A 231 8.16 -1.31 -0.93
C ALA A 231 9.35 -0.64 -0.24
N SER A 232 9.11 0.14 0.81
CA SER A 232 10.15 0.89 1.53
C SER A 232 11.23 -0.03 2.12
N HIS A 233 10.87 -1.21 2.62
CA HIS A 233 11.83 -2.16 3.16
C HIS A 233 12.71 -2.78 2.07
N PHE A 234 12.13 -3.10 0.92
CA PHE A 234 12.85 -3.61 -0.25
C PHE A 234 13.80 -2.55 -0.82
N GLU A 235 13.32 -1.32 -0.97
CA GLU A 235 14.13 -0.18 -1.39
C GLU A 235 15.35 0.03 -0.48
N ASN A 236 15.13 0.04 0.85
CA ASN A 236 16.20 0.21 1.83
C ASN A 236 17.19 -0.97 1.86
N ALA A 237 16.70 -2.18 1.58
CA ALA A 237 17.53 -3.37 1.43
C ALA A 237 18.23 -3.45 0.05
N GLY A 238 17.99 -2.49 -0.84
CA GLY A 238 18.71 -2.32 -2.10
C GLY A 238 18.13 -3.10 -3.28
N TYR A 239 16.91 -3.64 -3.16
CA TYR A 239 16.19 -4.28 -4.26
C TYR A 239 15.72 -3.23 -5.28
N PRO A 240 15.85 -3.48 -6.59
CA PRO A 240 15.13 -2.68 -7.60
C PRO A 240 13.62 -2.82 -7.34
N THR A 241 12.97 -1.72 -6.92
CA THR A 241 11.61 -1.77 -6.38
C THR A 241 10.72 -0.74 -7.05
N PHE A 242 9.53 -1.16 -7.46
CA PHE A 242 8.46 -0.31 -7.95
C PHE A 242 7.26 -0.37 -7.00
N SER A 243 6.57 0.74 -6.82
CA SER A 243 5.22 0.72 -6.24
C SER A 243 4.21 1.09 -7.32
N LEU A 244 3.34 0.15 -7.65
CA LEU A 244 2.26 0.33 -8.59
C LEU A 244 1.01 0.81 -7.85
N TYR A 245 0.48 1.94 -8.31
CA TYR A 245 -0.78 2.53 -7.88
C TYR A 245 -1.69 2.75 -9.09
N THR A 246 -3.00 2.84 -8.87
CA THR A 246 -3.88 3.47 -9.86
C THR A 246 -3.74 5.00 -9.78
N SER A 247 -3.86 5.66 -10.93
CA SER A 247 -3.82 7.12 -11.05
C SER A 247 -5.15 7.67 -11.56
N GLY A 248 -5.41 8.94 -11.24
CA GLY A 248 -6.75 9.50 -11.32
C GLY A 248 -7.69 8.85 -10.29
N SER A 249 -8.98 9.10 -10.41
CA SER A 249 -10.02 8.50 -9.56
C SER A 249 -11.35 8.57 -10.29
N ILE A 250 -12.10 7.47 -10.31
CA ILE A 250 -13.48 7.45 -10.82
C ILE A 250 -14.46 7.53 -9.65
N LYS A 251 -14.20 6.72 -8.61
CA LYS A 251 -14.94 6.73 -7.35
C LYS A 251 -14.19 7.56 -6.31
N THR A 252 -14.87 7.98 -5.24
CA THR A 252 -14.20 8.56 -4.07
C THR A 252 -13.20 7.56 -3.48
N VAL A 253 -11.99 8.03 -3.19
CA VAL A 253 -10.96 7.24 -2.52
C VAL A 253 -11.12 7.38 -1.01
N TYR A 254 -11.26 6.25 -0.33
CA TYR A 254 -11.38 6.16 1.11
C TYR A 254 -10.12 5.48 1.65
N TYR A 255 -9.33 6.19 2.44
CA TYR A 255 -8.12 5.68 3.06
C TYR A 255 -8.39 5.38 4.54
N HIS A 256 -8.15 4.14 4.96
CA HIS A 256 -8.40 3.65 6.32
C HIS A 256 -9.74 4.10 6.89
N HIS A 257 -10.79 3.93 6.08
CA HIS A 257 -12.12 4.44 6.37
C HIS A 257 -13.17 3.34 6.17
N PRO A 258 -14.29 3.31 6.92
CA PRO A 258 -15.31 2.24 6.80
C PRO A 258 -15.99 2.15 5.42
N LEU A 259 -15.92 3.23 4.65
CA LEU A 259 -16.41 3.29 3.26
C LEU A 259 -15.39 2.78 2.23
N ASP A 260 -14.20 2.35 2.67
CA ASP A 260 -13.30 1.59 1.82
C ASP A 260 -13.81 0.15 1.64
N ASN A 261 -14.92 0.05 0.90
CA ASN A 261 -15.60 -1.17 0.54
C ASN A 261 -15.59 -1.34 -0.99
N THR A 262 -16.18 -2.43 -1.50
CA THR A 262 -16.16 -2.74 -2.93
C THR A 262 -16.78 -1.67 -3.83
N ASP A 263 -17.65 -0.81 -3.30
CA ASP A 263 -18.24 0.29 -4.07
C ASP A 263 -17.21 1.38 -4.41
N ALA A 264 -16.08 1.45 -3.68
CA ALA A 264 -14.97 2.35 -3.96
C ALA A 264 -14.08 1.87 -5.13
N LEU A 265 -14.28 0.63 -5.61
CA LEU A 265 -13.47 0.02 -6.66
C LEU A 265 -14.07 0.23 -8.06
N THR A 266 -13.22 0.14 -9.08
CA THR A 266 -13.59 0.12 -10.50
C THR A 266 -13.03 -1.14 -11.16
N PRO A 267 -13.85 -2.17 -11.43
CA PRO A 267 -13.39 -3.45 -11.95
C PRO A 267 -12.55 -3.37 -13.23
N GLU A 268 -12.83 -2.40 -14.11
CA GLU A 268 -12.14 -2.24 -15.40
C GLU A 268 -10.65 -1.92 -15.23
N ILE A 269 -10.28 -1.06 -14.26
CA ILE A 269 -8.86 -0.76 -14.02
C ILE A 269 -8.15 -1.94 -13.33
N MET A 270 -8.87 -2.74 -12.55
CA MET A 270 -8.33 -3.94 -11.91
C MET A 270 -8.05 -5.03 -12.96
N GLU A 271 -8.95 -5.23 -13.91
CA GLU A 271 -8.72 -6.15 -15.03
C GLU A 271 -7.47 -5.74 -15.81
N ASP A 272 -7.33 -4.45 -16.13
CA ASP A 272 -6.16 -3.95 -16.84
C ASP A 272 -4.88 -3.99 -15.99
N ALA A 273 -4.97 -3.81 -14.67
CA ALA A 273 -3.84 -4.00 -13.76
C ALA A 273 -3.36 -5.45 -13.77
N ALA A 274 -4.28 -6.41 -13.69
CA ALA A 274 -3.96 -7.84 -13.77
C ALA A 274 -3.31 -8.21 -15.12
N LYS A 275 -3.81 -7.66 -16.24
CA LYS A 275 -3.21 -7.82 -17.58
C LYS A 275 -1.82 -7.20 -17.64
N LEU A 276 -1.65 -5.98 -17.13
CA LEU A 276 -0.37 -5.28 -17.08
C LEU A 276 0.67 -6.14 -16.35
N LEU A 277 0.34 -6.63 -15.15
CA LEU A 277 1.23 -7.47 -14.35
C LEU A 277 1.58 -8.77 -15.08
N TYR A 278 0.58 -9.49 -15.61
CA TYR A 278 0.79 -10.74 -16.34
C TYR A 278 1.72 -10.56 -17.54
N LEU A 279 1.41 -9.59 -18.42
CA LEU A 279 2.16 -9.35 -19.64
C LEU A 279 3.57 -8.82 -19.36
N THR A 280 3.70 -7.88 -18.41
CA THR A 280 5.00 -7.30 -18.04
C THR A 280 5.90 -8.34 -17.36
N VAL A 281 5.36 -9.15 -16.44
CA VAL A 281 6.14 -10.24 -15.82
C VAL A 281 6.58 -11.27 -16.84
N LEU A 282 5.71 -11.72 -17.75
CA LEU A 282 6.13 -12.63 -18.82
C LEU A 282 7.20 -12.02 -19.71
N ARG A 283 7.07 -10.74 -20.07
CA ARG A 283 8.06 -10.04 -20.90
C ARG A 283 9.42 -9.95 -20.20
N MET A 284 9.45 -9.55 -18.93
CA MET A 284 10.68 -9.44 -18.15
C MET A 284 11.30 -10.83 -17.87
N ALA A 285 10.49 -11.80 -17.45
CA ALA A 285 10.97 -13.13 -17.10
C ALA A 285 11.65 -13.83 -18.29
N ASN A 286 11.18 -13.57 -19.51
CA ASN A 286 11.72 -14.14 -20.74
C ASN A 286 12.76 -13.25 -21.46
N ASN A 287 13.08 -12.07 -20.93
CA ASN A 287 14.11 -11.21 -21.51
C ASN A 287 15.50 -11.61 -21.00
N GLU A 288 16.27 -12.33 -21.81
CA GLU A 288 17.62 -12.83 -21.48
C GLU A 288 18.64 -11.71 -21.24
N THR A 289 18.38 -10.50 -21.72
CA THR A 289 19.30 -9.36 -21.57
C THR A 289 19.13 -8.60 -20.26
N LEU A 290 18.02 -8.82 -19.52
CA LEU A 290 17.87 -8.28 -18.18
C LEU A 290 18.87 -8.94 -17.25
N LYS A 291 19.57 -8.13 -16.46
CA LYS A 291 20.51 -8.60 -15.44
C LYS A 291 19.92 -8.35 -14.06
N THR A 292 20.17 -9.28 -13.14
CA THR A 292 20.05 -8.98 -11.71
C THR A 292 21.22 -8.11 -11.26
N LYS A 293 21.10 -7.57 -10.04
CA LYS A 293 22.09 -6.66 -9.45
C LYS A 293 23.42 -7.36 -9.15
#